data_AF-A0A8T3LFY8-F1
#
_entry.id   AF-A0A8T3LFY8-F1
#
_cell.length_a   1.000
_cell.length_b   1.000
_cell.length_c   1.000
_cell.angle_alpha   90.00
_cell.angle_beta   90.00
_cell.angle_gamma   90.00
#
_symmetry.space_group_name_H-M   'P 1'
#
loop_
_entity.id
_entity.type
_entity.pdbx_description
1 polymer ?
#
loop_
_entity_poly.entity_id
_entity_poly.type
_entity_poly.pdbx_seq_one_letter_code
_entity_poly.pdbx_strand_id
1 'polypeptide(L)'
;MSYSLINAWNSSPGPDPQNSDEVRYFLPRLLEFVAQGQFDNIHEVFSLRRINLASKENWREDEWKILQRFACQYMTDWVSGDEAVELQYMLEMFFRADIDLAPLLDAINSVPGFWSTVSLACLLNRYCEDYIRDNQDDIDNVITTQINAWARNNHPLLKERARQAIENPLKQPEPMTEYQVWEDDWIIDECLCAMYDASSESPGK
;
A
#
# COMPACT_ATOMS: atom_id res chain seq x y z
N MET A 1 -24.49 -12.26 3.81
CA MET A 1 -23.52 -13.07 4.59
C MET A 1 -22.88 -12.17 5.65
N SER A 2 -22.79 -12.60 6.91
CA SER A 2 -22.23 -11.76 7.98
C SER A 2 -20.71 -11.66 7.88
N TYR A 3 -20.17 -10.58 8.41
CA TYR A 3 -18.73 -10.36 8.51
C TYR A 3 -18.03 -11.44 9.33
N SER A 4 -18.60 -11.80 10.49
CA SER A 4 -18.11 -12.88 11.34
C SER A 4 -17.92 -14.22 10.61
N LEU A 5 -18.81 -14.53 9.65
CA LEU A 5 -18.75 -15.79 8.90
C LEU A 5 -17.65 -15.76 7.83
N ILE A 6 -17.51 -14.65 7.10
CA ILE A 6 -16.43 -14.46 6.14
C ILE A 6 -15.07 -14.41 6.85
N ASN A 7 -14.99 -13.73 7.99
CA ASN A 7 -13.78 -13.67 8.78
C ASN A 7 -13.38 -15.07 9.29
N ALA A 8 -14.31 -15.80 9.91
CA ALA A 8 -14.04 -17.18 10.35
C ALA A 8 -13.59 -18.08 9.20
N TRP A 9 -14.20 -17.95 8.03
CA TRP A 9 -13.75 -18.64 6.82
C TRP A 9 -12.31 -18.24 6.47
N ASN A 10 -12.00 -16.94 6.38
CA ASN A 10 -10.69 -16.46 5.94
C ASN A 10 -9.54 -16.84 6.91
N SER A 11 -9.82 -16.80 8.21
CA SER A 11 -8.88 -17.13 9.28
C SER A 11 -8.73 -18.64 9.51
N SER A 12 -9.68 -19.47 9.07
CA SER A 12 -9.62 -20.93 9.24
C SER A 12 -8.41 -21.55 8.51
N PRO A 13 -7.87 -22.68 8.99
CA PRO A 13 -6.97 -23.52 8.20
C PRO A 13 -7.75 -24.06 6.99
N GLY A 14 -7.44 -23.56 5.79
CA GLY A 14 -8.02 -24.04 4.54
C GLY A 14 -7.23 -25.20 3.95
N PRO A 15 -7.81 -25.95 3.00
CA PRO A 15 -7.05 -26.90 2.18
C PRO A 15 -6.00 -26.16 1.33
N ASP A 16 -4.87 -26.82 1.09
CA ASP A 16 -3.81 -26.34 0.18
C ASP A 16 -3.69 -27.32 -1.01
N PRO A 17 -4.04 -26.91 -2.25
CA PRO A 17 -4.48 -25.58 -2.64
C PRO A 17 -5.94 -25.27 -2.26
N GLN A 18 -6.24 -23.98 -2.13
CA GLN A 18 -7.61 -23.51 -1.88
C GLN A 18 -8.47 -23.72 -3.13
N ASN A 19 -9.75 -24.10 -2.93
CA ASN A 19 -10.70 -24.25 -4.03
C ASN A 19 -11.04 -22.88 -4.66
N SER A 20 -10.74 -22.71 -5.95
CA SER A 20 -10.97 -21.46 -6.68
C SER A 20 -12.45 -21.05 -6.75
N ASP A 21 -13.38 -21.99 -6.85
CA ASP A 21 -14.82 -21.67 -6.91
C ASP A 21 -15.35 -21.17 -5.56
N GLU A 22 -14.80 -21.72 -4.47
CA GLU A 22 -15.10 -21.23 -3.12
C GLU A 22 -14.60 -19.80 -2.93
N VAL A 23 -13.35 -19.52 -3.34
CA VAL A 23 -12.79 -18.16 -3.27
C VAL A 23 -13.63 -17.20 -4.09
N ARG A 24 -13.96 -17.54 -5.34
CA ARG A 24 -14.84 -16.72 -6.20
C ARG A 24 -16.19 -16.42 -5.57
N TYR A 25 -16.80 -17.41 -4.93
CA TYR A 25 -18.11 -17.26 -4.31
C TYR A 25 -18.10 -16.24 -3.17
N PHE A 26 -17.04 -16.23 -2.36
CA PHE A 26 -16.90 -15.32 -1.22
C PHE A 26 -16.24 -13.97 -1.59
N LEU A 27 -15.52 -13.91 -2.71
CA LEU A 27 -14.70 -12.76 -3.10
C LEU A 27 -15.46 -11.43 -3.11
N PRO A 28 -16.66 -11.29 -3.72
CA PRO A 28 -17.36 -10.00 -3.71
C PRO A 28 -17.61 -9.49 -2.30
N ARG A 29 -18.02 -10.38 -1.39
CA ARG A 29 -18.31 -10.00 0.00
C ARG A 29 -17.04 -9.69 0.79
N LEU A 30 -15.94 -10.38 0.49
CA LEU A 30 -14.63 -10.09 1.08
C LEU A 30 -14.15 -8.70 0.66
N LEU A 31 -14.24 -8.36 -0.64
CA LEU A 31 -13.85 -7.04 -1.15
C LEU A 31 -14.72 -5.92 -0.56
N GLU A 32 -16.02 -6.14 -0.37
CA GLU A 32 -16.91 -5.20 0.32
C GLU A 32 -16.45 -4.89 1.75
N PHE A 33 -15.99 -5.90 2.49
CA PHE A 33 -15.50 -5.70 3.86
C PHE A 33 -14.15 -5.01 3.91
N VAL A 34 -13.24 -5.36 2.99
CA VAL A 34 -11.98 -4.64 2.83
C VAL A 34 -12.24 -3.15 2.52
N ALA A 35 -13.14 -2.86 1.58
CA ALA A 35 -13.52 -1.49 1.24
C ALA A 35 -14.16 -0.70 2.40
N GLN A 36 -14.71 -1.40 3.40
CA GLN A 36 -15.28 -0.79 4.61
C GLN A 36 -14.25 -0.66 5.76
N GLY A 37 -12.99 -1.03 5.54
CA GLY A 37 -11.97 -1.06 6.58
C GLY A 37 -12.24 -2.11 7.67
N GLN A 38 -13.03 -3.15 7.37
CA GLN A 38 -13.35 -4.19 8.34
C GLN A 38 -12.27 -5.27 8.34
N PHE A 39 -11.35 -5.15 9.30
CA PHE A 39 -10.25 -6.10 9.51
C PHE A 39 -10.33 -6.73 10.91
N ASP A 40 -10.49 -8.06 10.98
CA ASP A 40 -10.56 -8.84 12.23
C ASP A 40 -9.37 -9.79 12.40
N ASN A 41 -8.55 -9.95 11.35
CA ASN A 41 -7.34 -10.74 11.44
C ASN A 41 -6.34 -10.02 12.36
N ILE A 42 -5.52 -10.78 13.10
CA ILE A 42 -4.43 -10.24 13.94
C ILE A 42 -3.48 -9.36 13.12
N HIS A 43 -3.43 -9.52 11.79
CA HIS A 43 -2.78 -8.59 10.86
C HIS A 43 -3.62 -8.39 9.59
N GLU A 44 -3.88 -7.13 9.24
CA GLU A 44 -4.65 -6.67 8.06
C GLU A 44 -4.10 -7.23 6.75
N VAL A 45 -2.79 -7.44 6.70
CA VAL A 45 -2.02 -7.98 5.55
C VAL A 45 -2.51 -9.37 5.09
N PHE A 46 -3.19 -10.12 5.96
CA PHE A 46 -3.70 -11.46 5.61
C PHE A 46 -5.13 -11.47 5.08
N SER A 47 -5.78 -10.31 4.95
CA SER A 47 -7.20 -10.23 4.61
C SER A 47 -7.53 -10.80 3.22
N LEU A 48 -6.59 -10.74 2.26
CA LEU A 48 -6.80 -11.21 0.89
C LEU A 48 -5.94 -12.44 0.51
N ARG A 49 -5.21 -13.03 1.47
CA ARG A 49 -4.23 -14.11 1.17
C ARG A 49 -4.81 -15.33 0.46
N ARG A 50 -6.10 -15.63 0.68
CA ARG A 50 -6.77 -16.81 0.09
C ARG A 50 -6.90 -16.74 -1.43
N ILE A 51 -6.77 -15.54 -2.02
CA ILE A 51 -6.75 -15.36 -3.47
C ILE A 51 -5.53 -16.07 -4.08
N ASN A 52 -4.34 -15.86 -3.50
CA ASN A 52 -3.08 -16.44 -3.97
C ASN A 52 -2.94 -17.94 -3.59
N LEU A 53 -3.64 -18.40 -2.56
CA LEU A 53 -3.68 -19.84 -2.20
C LEU A 53 -4.54 -20.68 -3.16
N ALA A 54 -5.37 -20.05 -4.00
CA ALA A 54 -6.10 -20.73 -5.05
C ALA A 54 -5.24 -20.85 -6.32
N SER A 55 -5.37 -21.95 -7.05
CA SER A 55 -4.59 -22.15 -8.29
C SER A 55 -4.82 -21.02 -9.29
N LYS A 56 -3.73 -20.35 -9.72
CA LYS A 56 -3.76 -19.26 -10.70
C LYS A 56 -4.32 -19.69 -12.05
N GLU A 57 -4.10 -20.95 -12.45
CA GLU A 57 -4.58 -21.52 -13.71
C GLU A 57 -6.10 -21.51 -13.81
N ASN A 58 -6.79 -21.51 -12.67
CA ASN A 58 -8.24 -21.49 -12.65
C ASN A 58 -8.79 -20.09 -12.89
N TRP A 59 -8.05 -19.01 -12.59
CA TRP A 59 -8.52 -17.64 -12.69
C TRP A 59 -8.51 -17.13 -14.13
N ARG A 60 -9.57 -16.41 -14.51
CA ARG A 60 -9.63 -15.78 -15.82
C ARG A 60 -8.91 -14.43 -15.80
N GLU A 61 -8.38 -14.03 -16.95
CA GLU A 61 -7.66 -12.76 -17.10
C GLU A 61 -8.56 -11.54 -16.78
N ASP A 62 -9.85 -11.59 -17.09
CA ASP A 62 -10.81 -10.54 -16.76
C ASP A 62 -11.09 -10.44 -15.25
N GLU A 63 -11.08 -11.57 -14.53
CA GLU A 63 -11.20 -11.61 -13.07
C GLU A 63 -10.01 -10.91 -12.40
N TRP A 64 -8.78 -11.21 -12.86
CA TRP A 64 -7.57 -10.51 -12.40
C TRP A 64 -7.61 -9.02 -12.68
N LYS A 65 -8.09 -8.61 -13.87
CA LYS A 65 -8.25 -7.19 -14.21
C LYS A 65 -9.25 -6.48 -13.29
N ILE A 66 -10.34 -7.15 -12.90
CA ILE A 66 -11.30 -6.60 -11.93
C ILE A 66 -10.65 -6.41 -10.57
N LEU A 67 -9.88 -7.40 -10.09
CA LEU A 67 -9.17 -7.32 -8.81
C LEU A 67 -8.12 -6.21 -8.81
N GLN A 68 -7.32 -6.10 -9.88
CA GLN A 68 -6.35 -5.03 -10.03
C GLN A 68 -7.02 -3.66 -10.01
N ARG A 69 -8.13 -3.49 -10.73
CA ARG A 69 -8.90 -2.24 -10.74
C ARG A 69 -9.49 -1.90 -9.38
N PHE A 70 -10.01 -2.90 -8.66
CA PHE A 70 -10.48 -2.72 -7.30
C PHE A 70 -9.34 -2.24 -6.39
N ALA A 71 -8.17 -2.89 -6.45
CA ALA A 71 -7.01 -2.54 -5.64
C ALA A 71 -6.49 -1.13 -5.93
N CYS A 72 -6.40 -0.73 -7.21
CA CYS A 72 -6.06 0.64 -7.59
C CYS A 72 -7.06 1.65 -7.02
N GLN A 73 -8.37 1.40 -7.17
CA GLN A 73 -9.39 2.31 -6.65
C GLN A 73 -9.34 2.39 -5.12
N TYR A 74 -9.16 1.26 -4.44
CA TYR A 74 -9.01 1.21 -2.99
C TYR A 74 -7.83 2.08 -2.53
N MET A 75 -6.66 1.94 -3.17
CA MET A 75 -5.48 2.74 -2.80
C MET A 75 -5.67 4.22 -3.09
N THR A 76 -6.34 4.58 -4.18
CA THR A 76 -6.75 5.96 -4.47
C THR A 76 -7.64 6.51 -3.36
N ASP A 77 -8.68 5.78 -2.98
CA ASP A 77 -9.62 6.20 -1.94
C ASP A 77 -8.91 6.32 -0.58
N TRP A 78 -8.00 5.39 -0.27
CA TRP A 78 -7.21 5.36 0.97
C TRP A 78 -6.37 6.62 1.18
N VAL A 79 -5.73 7.13 0.11
CA VAL A 79 -4.86 8.32 0.18
C VAL A 79 -5.57 9.64 -0.14
N SER A 80 -6.87 9.60 -0.45
CA SER A 80 -7.66 10.79 -0.79
C SER A 80 -8.17 11.56 0.45
N GLY A 81 -7.85 11.08 1.65
CA GLY A 81 -8.23 11.72 2.91
C GLY A 81 -7.44 13.00 3.23
N ASP A 82 -7.82 13.62 4.34
CA ASP A 82 -7.19 14.84 4.87
C ASP A 82 -6.10 14.54 5.92
N GLU A 83 -5.48 13.36 5.86
CA GLU A 83 -4.38 12.95 6.73
C GLU A 83 -3.43 12.00 6.01
N ALA A 84 -2.18 11.91 6.49
CA ALA A 84 -1.23 10.91 6.02
C ALA A 84 -1.67 9.52 6.50
N VAL A 85 -1.50 8.51 5.66
CA VAL A 85 -1.93 7.14 5.94
C VAL A 85 -0.81 6.13 5.74
N GLU A 86 -0.83 5.08 6.55
CA GLU A 86 0.08 3.94 6.43
C GLU A 86 -0.24 3.15 5.15
N LEU A 87 0.70 3.16 4.19
CA LEU A 87 0.56 2.45 2.91
C LEU A 87 1.07 1.01 2.97
N GLN A 88 2.00 0.73 3.89
CA GLN A 88 2.70 -0.56 3.96
C GLN A 88 1.74 -1.73 4.10
N TYR A 89 0.83 -1.69 5.08
CA TYR A 89 -0.06 -2.82 5.36
C TYR A 89 -1.00 -3.11 4.20
N MET A 90 -1.48 -2.07 3.51
CA MET A 90 -2.39 -2.21 2.37
C MET A 90 -1.67 -2.75 1.15
N LEU A 91 -0.46 -2.26 0.85
CA LEU A 91 0.36 -2.78 -0.25
C LEU A 91 0.75 -4.24 0.00
N GLU A 92 1.12 -4.60 1.24
CA GLU A 92 1.43 -5.97 1.60
C GLU A 92 0.20 -6.89 1.48
N MET A 93 -0.99 -6.42 1.89
CA MET A 93 -2.25 -7.15 1.72
C MET A 93 -2.51 -7.51 0.25
N PHE A 94 -2.35 -6.54 -0.65
CA PHE A 94 -2.54 -6.75 -2.09
C PHE A 94 -1.43 -7.60 -2.70
N PHE A 95 -0.17 -7.40 -2.30
CA PHE A 95 0.95 -8.24 -2.74
C PHE A 95 0.73 -9.71 -2.38
N ARG A 96 0.32 -10.00 -1.13
CA ARG A 96 0.02 -11.36 -0.68
C ARG A 96 -1.16 -11.99 -1.43
N ALA A 97 -2.01 -11.18 -2.04
CA ALA A 97 -3.10 -11.59 -2.92
C ALA A 97 -2.70 -11.73 -4.40
N ASP A 98 -1.40 -11.59 -4.71
CA ASP A 98 -0.83 -11.65 -6.06
C ASP A 98 -1.26 -10.50 -6.98
N ILE A 99 -1.50 -9.33 -6.40
CA ILE A 99 -1.82 -8.09 -7.15
C ILE A 99 -0.53 -7.33 -7.42
N ASP A 100 -0.37 -6.85 -8.66
CA ASP A 100 0.81 -6.09 -9.07
C ASP A 100 0.89 -4.76 -8.31
N LEU A 101 2.04 -4.48 -7.69
CA LEU A 101 2.23 -3.27 -6.89
C LEU A 101 2.42 -2.00 -7.73
N ALA A 102 3.07 -2.10 -8.90
CA ALA A 102 3.38 -0.92 -9.71
C ALA A 102 2.11 -0.12 -10.11
N PRO A 103 1.01 -0.74 -10.60
CA PRO A 103 -0.23 0.00 -10.86
C PRO A 103 -0.89 0.60 -9.61
N LEU A 104 -0.69 0.02 -8.42
CA LEU A 104 -1.18 0.60 -7.16
C LEU A 104 -0.39 1.85 -6.79
N LEU A 105 0.94 1.78 -6.91
CA LEU A 105 1.83 2.92 -6.68
C LEU A 105 1.57 4.05 -7.69
N ASP A 106 1.30 3.72 -8.96
CA ASP A 106 0.88 4.68 -9.97
C ASP A 106 -0.46 5.34 -9.61
N ALA A 107 -1.42 4.57 -9.11
CA ALA A 107 -2.71 5.09 -8.67
C ALA A 107 -2.58 6.06 -7.49
N ILE A 108 -1.77 5.72 -6.48
CA ILE A 108 -1.42 6.60 -5.35
C ILE A 108 -0.75 7.88 -5.86
N ASN A 109 0.27 7.71 -6.72
CA ASN A 109 1.01 8.80 -7.33
C ASN A 109 0.20 9.58 -8.39
N SER A 110 -1.06 9.22 -8.64
CA SER A 110 -1.97 10.04 -9.44
C SER A 110 -2.82 10.97 -8.58
N VAL A 111 -3.04 10.65 -7.31
CA VAL A 111 -3.85 11.46 -6.38
C VAL A 111 -3.10 12.73 -6.01
N PRO A 112 -3.60 13.93 -6.37
CA PRO A 112 -2.97 15.19 -5.98
C PRO A 112 -3.26 15.48 -4.51
N GLY A 113 -2.34 16.18 -3.85
CA GLY A 113 -2.55 16.62 -2.47
C GLY A 113 -1.29 16.48 -1.63
N PHE A 114 -1.25 17.25 -0.54
CA PHE A 114 -0.16 17.20 0.42
C PHE A 114 -0.12 15.82 1.11
N TRP A 115 -1.25 15.36 1.65
CA TRP A 115 -1.33 14.12 2.42
C TRP A 115 -1.04 12.85 1.61
N SER A 116 -1.51 12.77 0.37
CA SER A 116 -1.14 11.66 -0.52
C SER A 116 0.35 11.64 -0.83
N THR A 117 0.96 12.82 -1.02
CA THR A 117 2.39 12.98 -1.28
C THR A 117 3.22 12.61 -0.06
N VAL A 118 2.81 13.04 1.14
CA VAL A 118 3.47 12.69 2.41
C VAL A 118 3.38 11.19 2.67
N SER A 119 2.20 10.58 2.52
CA SER A 119 2.02 9.13 2.70
C SER A 119 2.98 8.32 1.81
N LEU A 120 3.13 8.75 0.56
CA LEU A 120 4.07 8.15 -0.38
C LEU A 120 5.54 8.40 0.02
N ALA A 121 5.87 9.61 0.46
CA ALA A 121 7.21 9.95 0.92
C ALA A 121 7.63 9.12 2.14
N CYS A 122 6.75 8.99 3.15
CA CYS A 122 6.98 8.17 4.34
C CYS A 122 7.17 6.69 3.99
N LEU A 123 6.36 6.16 3.06
CA LEU A 123 6.55 4.80 2.52
C LEU A 123 7.94 4.64 1.91
N LEU A 124 8.33 5.53 1.00
CA LEU A 124 9.61 5.44 0.28
C LEU A 124 10.80 5.60 1.23
N ASN A 125 10.70 6.48 2.22
CA ASN A 125 11.74 6.65 3.22
C ASN A 125 11.93 5.36 4.07
N ARG A 126 10.82 4.72 4.46
CA ARG A 126 10.85 3.44 5.21
C ARG A 126 11.44 2.29 4.40
N TYR A 127 11.27 2.30 3.09
CA TYR A 127 11.79 1.27 2.17
C TYR A 127 13.14 1.63 1.54
N CYS A 128 13.73 2.77 1.90
CA CYS A 128 15.06 3.17 1.44
C CYS A 128 16.11 2.12 1.87
N GLU A 129 17.10 1.86 1.01
CA GLU A 129 18.10 0.79 1.18
C GLU A 129 18.90 0.91 2.50
N ASP A 130 18.93 2.10 3.13
CA ASP A 130 19.64 2.39 4.38
C ASP A 130 18.79 2.16 5.66
N TYR A 131 17.48 1.93 5.54
CA TYR A 131 16.62 1.69 6.70
C TYR A 131 16.70 0.23 7.15
N ILE A 132 17.67 -0.07 8.02
CA ILE A 132 17.92 -1.41 8.56
C ILE A 132 16.70 -1.87 9.41
N ARG A 133 15.91 -2.80 8.89
CA ARG A 133 14.93 -3.57 9.66
C ARG A 133 15.57 -4.89 10.09
N ASP A 134 15.76 -5.07 11.39
CA ASP A 134 16.42 -6.24 12.00
C ASP A 134 15.67 -7.58 11.84
N ASN A 135 14.56 -7.65 11.09
CA ASN A 135 13.73 -8.87 10.91
C ASN A 135 12.96 -8.89 9.58
N GLN A 136 13.63 -8.60 8.46
CA GLN A 136 13.00 -8.66 7.13
C GLN A 136 12.78 -10.14 6.72
N ASP A 137 11.53 -10.57 6.50
CA ASP A 137 11.25 -11.88 5.89
C ASP A 137 11.47 -11.82 4.36
N ASP A 138 11.44 -12.97 3.68
CA ASP A 138 11.65 -13.02 2.22
C ASP A 138 10.60 -12.20 1.44
N ILE A 139 9.38 -12.08 1.97
CA ILE A 139 8.28 -11.33 1.34
C ILE A 139 8.55 -9.83 1.44
N ASP A 140 8.96 -9.38 2.62
CA ASP A 140 9.35 -8.00 2.89
C ASP A 140 10.49 -7.56 1.95
N ASN A 141 11.48 -8.43 1.71
CA ASN A 141 12.57 -8.15 0.75
C ASN A 141 12.06 -7.97 -0.69
N VAL A 142 11.12 -8.80 -1.13
CA VAL A 142 10.56 -8.72 -2.49
C VAL A 142 9.73 -7.44 -2.65
N ILE A 143 8.88 -7.11 -1.68
CA ILE A 143 8.08 -5.87 -1.69
C ILE A 143 9.00 -4.65 -1.73
N THR A 144 10.01 -4.59 -0.85
CA THR A 144 11.01 -3.51 -0.84
C THR A 144 11.65 -3.34 -2.22
N THR A 145 12.08 -4.45 -2.83
CA THR A 145 12.75 -4.43 -4.15
C THR A 145 11.83 -3.87 -5.23
N GLN A 146 10.55 -4.28 -5.25
CA GLN A 146 9.58 -3.79 -6.24
C GLN A 146 9.27 -2.31 -6.06
N ILE A 147 9.07 -1.86 -4.81
CA ILE A 147 8.83 -0.45 -4.49
C ILE A 147 10.05 0.41 -4.90
N ASN A 148 11.26 -0.01 -4.55
CA ASN A 148 12.49 0.72 -4.90
C ASN A 148 12.76 0.74 -6.40
N ALA A 149 12.43 -0.32 -7.13
CA ALA A 149 12.51 -0.34 -8.59
C ALA A 149 11.49 0.64 -9.21
N TRP A 150 10.24 0.63 -8.73
CA TRP A 150 9.22 1.57 -9.17
C TRP A 150 9.60 3.02 -8.89
N ALA A 151 10.11 3.32 -7.69
CA ALA A 151 10.49 4.67 -7.28
C ALA A 151 11.63 5.22 -8.14
N ARG A 152 12.66 4.40 -8.43
CA ARG A 152 13.75 4.76 -9.35
C ARG A 152 13.25 5.10 -10.75
N ASN A 153 12.30 4.32 -11.28
CA ASN A 153 11.72 4.55 -12.61
C ASN A 153 10.83 5.81 -12.67
N ASN A 154 10.27 6.23 -11.54
CA ASN A 154 9.36 7.37 -11.43
C ASN A 154 9.98 8.60 -10.75
N HIS A 155 11.30 8.59 -10.52
CA HIS A 155 11.99 9.60 -9.73
C HIS A 155 11.70 11.06 -10.16
N PRO A 156 11.71 11.43 -11.47
CA PRO A 156 11.39 12.80 -11.87
C PRO A 156 9.99 13.27 -11.46
N LEU A 157 9.00 12.36 -11.46
CA LEU A 157 7.62 12.68 -11.06
C LEU A 157 7.52 12.81 -9.54
N LEU A 158 8.15 11.90 -8.79
CA LEU A 158 8.21 11.94 -7.33
C LEU A 158 8.85 13.24 -6.83
N LYS A 159 9.97 13.65 -7.46
CA LYS A 159 10.66 14.89 -7.15
C LYS A 159 9.78 16.12 -7.32
N GLU A 160 9.06 16.20 -8.44
CA GLU A 160 8.15 17.32 -8.70
C GLU A 160 7.00 17.36 -7.68
N ARG A 161 6.49 16.21 -7.24
CA ARG A 161 5.47 16.16 -6.21
C ARG A 161 5.98 16.57 -4.84
N ALA A 162 7.15 16.06 -4.43
CA ALA A 162 7.81 16.47 -3.21
C ALA A 162 8.00 17.99 -3.18
N ARG A 163 8.50 18.56 -4.28
CA ARG A 163 8.67 20.02 -4.45
C ARG A 163 7.36 20.77 -4.24
N GLN A 164 6.27 20.34 -4.88
CA GLN A 164 4.96 20.98 -4.74
C GLN A 164 4.43 20.94 -3.30
N ALA A 165 4.64 19.82 -2.59
CA ALA A 165 4.25 19.66 -1.19
C ALA A 165 5.09 20.56 -0.26
N ILE A 166 6.41 20.64 -0.49
CA ILE A 166 7.33 21.50 0.28
C ILE A 166 7.04 22.99 0.06
N GLU A 167 6.77 23.40 -1.19
CA GLU A 167 6.53 24.80 -1.53
C GLU A 167 5.13 25.30 -1.13
N ASN A 168 4.15 24.39 -1.01
CA ASN A 168 2.79 24.71 -0.60
C ASN A 168 2.36 23.86 0.60
N PRO A 169 3.01 24.00 1.77
CA PRO A 169 2.61 23.28 2.96
C PRO A 169 1.18 23.69 3.34
N LEU A 170 0.39 22.74 3.84
CA LEU A 170 -0.93 23.05 4.36
C LEU A 170 -0.82 24.16 5.43
N LYS A 171 -1.70 25.15 5.36
CA LYS A 171 -1.93 26.03 6.51
C LYS A 171 -2.52 25.16 7.60
N GLN A 172 -1.68 24.76 8.58
CA GLN A 172 -2.11 23.88 9.66
C GLN A 172 -3.40 24.43 10.31
N PRO A 173 -4.45 23.60 10.51
CA PRO A 173 -5.53 23.97 11.39
C PRO A 173 -5.03 23.99 12.85
N GLU A 174 -5.34 25.07 13.58
CA GLU A 174 -5.03 25.23 15.02
C GLU A 174 -5.57 24.08 15.90
N PRO A 175 -5.03 23.97 17.14
CA PRO A 175 -4.15 22.88 17.51
C PRO A 175 -4.88 21.52 17.51
N MET A 176 -4.38 20.58 16.71
CA MET A 176 -4.73 19.18 16.81
C MET A 176 -4.25 18.60 18.15
N THR A 177 -5.04 17.71 18.74
CA THR A 177 -4.79 17.09 20.05
C THR A 177 -3.47 16.30 20.10
N GLU A 178 -2.83 16.21 21.28
CA GLU A 178 -1.49 15.62 21.56
C GLU A 178 -1.16 14.26 20.90
N TYR A 179 -2.16 13.46 20.48
CA TYR A 179 -1.93 12.17 19.80
C TYR A 179 -1.88 12.25 18.26
N GLN A 180 -2.22 13.40 17.65
CA GLN A 180 -2.15 13.63 16.20
C GLN A 180 -0.79 14.21 15.75
N VAL A 181 0.11 14.47 16.70
CA VAL A 181 1.46 15.03 16.47
C VAL A 181 2.49 13.93 16.16
N TRP A 182 2.07 12.71 15.83
CA TRP A 182 2.91 11.51 16.04
C TRP A 182 3.66 10.92 14.84
N GLU A 183 3.78 11.65 13.73
CA GLU A 183 5.01 11.62 12.94
C GLU A 183 5.56 13.04 13.00
N ASP A 184 6.62 13.27 13.78
CA ASP A 184 7.19 14.60 14.01
C ASP A 184 7.19 15.39 12.69
N ASP A 185 6.75 16.65 12.65
CA ASP A 185 6.81 17.49 11.43
C ASP A 185 8.19 17.36 10.73
N TRP A 186 9.24 17.14 11.54
CA TRP A 186 10.58 16.76 11.10
C TRP A 186 10.65 15.47 10.26
N ILE A 187 10.02 14.35 10.65
CA ILE A 187 9.97 13.11 9.86
C ILE A 187 9.29 13.35 8.51
N ILE A 188 8.20 14.13 8.49
CA ILE A 188 7.51 14.47 7.24
C ILE A 188 8.44 15.29 6.33
N ASP A 189 9.10 16.31 6.89
CA ASP A 189 10.06 17.14 6.15
C ASP A 189 11.25 16.29 5.64
N GLU A 190 11.80 15.38 6.44
CA GLU A 190 12.89 14.47 6.04
C GLU A 190 12.43 13.52 4.92
N CYS A 191 11.24 12.94 5.03
CA CYS A 191 10.68 12.07 4.00
C CYS A 191 10.48 12.81 2.67
N LEU A 192 9.93 14.03 2.72
CA LEU A 192 9.75 14.86 1.54
C LEU A 192 11.10 15.29 0.95
N CYS A 193 12.06 15.68 1.78
CA CYS A 193 13.43 16.00 1.36
C CYS A 193 14.09 14.78 0.70
N ALA A 194 14.02 13.60 1.32
CA ALA A 194 14.58 12.36 0.76
C ALA A 194 13.95 12.01 -0.60
N MET A 195 12.63 12.13 -0.73
CA MET A 195 11.92 11.91 -1.98
C MET A 195 12.32 12.94 -3.06
N TYR A 196 12.63 14.18 -2.68
CA TYR A 196 13.13 15.23 -3.56
C TYR A 196 14.61 15.05 -3.96
N ASP A 197 15.45 14.68 -3.00
CA ASP A 197 16.91 14.64 -3.08
C ASP A 197 17.47 13.32 -3.61
N ALA A 198 16.64 12.29 -3.83
CA ALA A 198 17.03 11.01 -4.43
C ALA A 198 17.78 11.12 -5.79
N SER A 199 17.99 12.34 -6.31
CA SER A 199 19.01 12.68 -7.30
C SER A 199 20.41 12.92 -6.69
N SER A 200 21.06 11.92 -6.10
CA SER A 200 22.53 12.00 -5.94
C SER A 200 23.28 10.68 -5.75
N GLU A 201 22.92 9.60 -6.43
CA GLU A 201 23.92 8.57 -6.78
C GLU A 201 23.71 8.09 -8.21
N SER A 202 24.18 8.90 -9.16
CA SER A 202 24.71 8.30 -10.39
C SER A 202 25.99 7.58 -9.95
N PRO A 203 26.18 6.26 -10.20
CA PRO A 203 27.48 5.65 -10.01
C PRO A 203 28.40 6.23 -11.07
N GLY A 204 29.08 7.30 -10.68
CA GLY A 204 30.18 7.87 -11.44
C GLY A 204 31.40 7.00 -11.25
N LYS A 205 31.68 6.19 -12.28
CA LYS A 205 32.89 5.41 -12.59
C LYS A 205 32.84 3.91 -12.30
#